data_AF-A0A0Q9QLG2-F1
#
_entry.id   AF-A0A0Q9QLG2-F1
#
_cell.length_a   1.000
_cell.length_b   1.000
_cell.length_c   1.000
_cell.angle_alpha   90.00
_cell.angle_beta   90.00
_cell.angle_gamma   90.00
#
_symmetry.space_group_name_H-M   'P 1'
#
loop_
_entity.id
_entity.type
_entity.pdbx_description
1 polymer ?
#
loop_
_entity_poly.entity_id
_entity_poly.type
_entity_poly.pdbx_seq_one_letter_code
_entity_poly.pdbx_strand_id
1 'polypeptide(L)'
;MRLLGVELTRLRWRRACLVLMIASVLVPALIWAGTVWGTRPYSEAEVQRATEQAQAQPGFDQEVRSCERKPEQYLAPDQLPVEDEADASEQCRALITQWWTGLYREPLDLERELEGSGIGIAIVMAGLMMLLGATFVGADWASGSMSNQLLFEPRRLRVYAAKAGAVVVTGLLLGLAVGALWWAALAGVANARDLPIADGVSGEVGWQVVRGAVLVAGAGLAGLATTMLFRSTVATLGILFAVVVAGTFLIAVLPFESPERWMPHLNVVAWIAEGTVYYSDDAQTCVDDGTGMVCSGERVLSAGAAAAYLLSILGVVVAASLATFTRRDIP
;
A
#
# COMPACT_ATOMS: atom_id res chain seq x y z
N MET A 1 3.51 20.58 26.43
CA MET A 1 4.77 20.48 25.66
C MET A 1 5.84 19.62 26.35
N ARG A 2 6.14 19.78 27.66
CA ARG A 2 7.15 18.95 28.35
C ARG A 2 6.88 17.42 28.30
N LEU A 3 5.65 16.97 28.52
CA LEU A 3 5.30 15.54 28.50
C LEU A 3 5.47 14.89 27.12
N LEU A 4 5.06 15.58 26.05
CA LEU A 4 5.21 15.09 24.68
C LEU A 4 6.70 14.89 24.32
N GLY A 5 7.55 15.87 24.66
CA GLY A 5 8.99 15.76 24.43
C GLY A 5 9.64 14.58 25.19
N VAL A 6 9.16 14.29 26.40
CA VAL A 6 9.60 13.12 27.16
C VAL A 6 9.18 11.83 26.46
N GLU A 7 7.94 11.71 26.02
CA GLU A 7 7.46 10.51 25.33
C GLU A 7 8.14 10.29 23.97
N LEU A 8 8.40 11.34 23.20
CA LEU A 8 9.20 11.28 21.97
C LEU A 8 10.63 10.79 22.26
N THR A 9 11.23 11.26 23.36
CA THR A 9 12.55 10.79 23.78
C THR A 9 12.49 9.31 24.17
N ARG A 10 11.50 8.89 24.96
CA ARG A 10 11.34 7.48 25.36
C ARG A 10 11.14 6.56 24.15
N LEU A 11 10.34 6.99 23.18
CA LEU A 11 10.14 6.26 21.91
C LEU A 11 11.46 6.10 21.17
N ARG A 12 12.22 7.19 21.01
CA ARG A 12 13.52 7.19 20.31
C ARG A 12 14.61 6.39 21.03
N TRP A 13 14.57 6.27 22.34
CA TRP A 13 15.61 5.55 23.10
C TRP A 13 15.27 4.07 23.34
N ARG A 14 14.03 3.65 23.07
CA ARG A 14 13.62 2.25 23.23
C ARG A 14 14.09 1.43 22.03
N ARG A 15 14.99 0.48 22.27
CA ARG A 15 15.61 -0.38 21.23
C ARG A 15 14.60 -1.05 20.30
N ALA A 16 13.51 -1.61 20.84
CA ALA A 16 12.48 -2.25 20.01
C ALA A 16 11.77 -1.25 19.07
N CYS A 17 11.48 -0.04 19.54
CA CYS A 17 10.92 1.03 18.71
C CYS A 17 11.93 1.52 17.67
N LEU A 18 13.22 1.61 18.01
CA LEU A 18 14.29 1.95 17.07
C LEU A 18 14.40 0.95 15.93
N VAL A 19 14.33 -0.35 16.21
CA VAL A 19 14.33 -1.39 15.16
C VAL A 19 13.17 -1.20 14.21
N LEU A 20 11.97 -0.92 14.72
CA LEU A 20 10.79 -0.66 13.88
C LEU A 20 10.92 0.62 13.07
N MET A 21 11.47 1.71 13.64
CA MET A 21 11.74 2.94 12.89
C MET A 21 12.78 2.74 11.79
N ILE A 22 13.83 1.94 12.04
CA ILE A 22 14.82 1.57 11.02
C ILE A 22 14.16 0.72 9.93
N ALA A 23 13.32 -0.25 10.30
CA ALA A 23 12.57 -1.06 9.34
C ALA A 23 11.65 -0.21 8.45
N SER A 24 11.02 0.82 9.01
CA SER A 24 10.20 1.79 8.26
C SER A 24 10.98 2.61 7.23
N VAL A 25 12.31 2.64 7.28
CA VAL A 25 13.14 3.25 6.24
C VAL A 25 13.72 2.18 5.32
N LEU A 26 14.24 1.10 5.90
CA LEU A 26 14.91 0.04 5.17
C LEU A 26 13.97 -0.72 4.23
N VAL A 27 12.76 -1.06 4.67
CA VAL A 27 11.82 -1.84 3.84
C VAL A 27 11.39 -1.03 2.61
N PRO A 28 10.94 0.23 2.72
CA PRO A 28 10.67 1.06 1.54
C PRO A 28 11.88 1.26 0.64
N ALA A 29 13.09 1.39 1.20
CA ALA A 29 14.31 1.48 0.39
C ALA A 29 14.61 0.19 -0.40
N LEU A 30 14.34 -0.99 0.19
CA LEU A 30 14.46 -2.27 -0.50
C LEU A 30 13.40 -2.42 -1.60
N ILE A 31 12.15 -2.02 -1.33
CA ILE A 31 11.07 -2.02 -2.33
C ILE A 31 11.45 -1.09 -3.48
N TRP A 32 11.91 0.13 -3.18
CA TRP A 32 12.43 1.07 -4.17
C TRP A 32 13.52 0.47 -5.05
N ALA A 33 14.54 -0.15 -4.43
CA ALA A 33 15.61 -0.80 -5.18
C ALA A 33 15.08 -1.92 -6.09
N GLY A 34 14.10 -2.68 -5.58
CA GLY A 34 13.35 -3.69 -6.35
C GLY A 34 12.61 -3.09 -7.55
N THR A 35 11.86 -2.00 -7.36
CA THR A 35 11.13 -1.30 -8.43
C THR A 35 12.10 -0.75 -9.48
N VAL A 36 13.18 -0.08 -9.06
CA VAL A 36 14.19 0.49 -9.99
C VAL A 36 14.88 -0.61 -10.80
N TRP A 37 15.21 -1.73 -10.15
CA TRP A 37 15.80 -2.89 -10.82
C TRP A 37 14.81 -3.58 -11.75
N GLY A 38 13.57 -3.71 -11.30
CA GLY A 38 12.44 -4.30 -12.01
C GLY A 38 11.93 -3.45 -13.17
N THR A 39 12.43 -2.23 -13.37
CA THR A 39 12.03 -1.32 -14.46
C THR A 39 13.22 -0.83 -15.30
N ARG A 40 14.42 -1.40 -15.07
CA ARG A 40 15.63 -1.01 -15.81
C ARG A 40 15.53 -1.46 -17.29
N PRO A 41 16.03 -0.67 -18.26
CA PRO A 41 16.07 -1.10 -19.64
C PRO A 41 16.89 -2.38 -19.80
N TYR A 42 16.52 -3.20 -20.79
CA TYR A 42 17.30 -4.38 -21.15
C TYR A 42 18.63 -3.98 -21.77
N SER A 43 19.70 -4.65 -21.37
CA SER A 43 20.98 -4.53 -22.06
C SER A 43 20.95 -5.25 -23.40
N GLU A 44 21.76 -4.80 -24.36
CA GLU A 44 21.87 -5.46 -25.68
C GLU A 44 22.20 -6.95 -25.54
N ALA A 45 23.08 -7.30 -24.59
CA ALA A 45 23.43 -8.69 -24.32
C ALA A 45 22.27 -9.53 -23.76
N GLU A 46 21.36 -8.92 -22.97
CA GLU A 46 20.15 -9.61 -22.50
C GLU A 46 19.17 -9.85 -23.64
N VAL A 47 18.94 -8.84 -24.50
CA VAL A 47 18.07 -8.96 -25.67
C VAL A 47 18.62 -10.02 -26.62
N GLN A 48 19.91 -9.97 -26.96
CA GLN A 48 20.56 -10.94 -27.84
C GLN A 48 20.41 -12.37 -27.34
N ARG A 49 20.74 -12.63 -26.06
CA ARG A 49 20.60 -13.97 -25.46
C ARG A 49 19.17 -14.47 -25.49
N ALA A 50 18.21 -13.58 -25.23
CA ALA A 50 16.81 -13.94 -25.26
C ALA A 50 16.34 -14.26 -26.68
N THR A 51 16.72 -13.45 -27.66
CA THR A 51 16.43 -13.71 -29.07
C THR A 51 17.03 -15.05 -29.53
N GLU A 52 18.28 -15.33 -29.19
CA GLU A 52 18.93 -16.63 -29.48
C GLU A 52 18.18 -17.79 -28.81
N GLN A 53 17.82 -17.64 -27.54
CA GLN A 53 17.07 -18.66 -26.81
C GLN A 53 15.68 -18.90 -27.40
N ALA A 54 14.96 -17.84 -27.79
CA ALA A 54 13.64 -17.96 -28.40
C ALA A 54 13.72 -18.64 -29.77
N GLN A 55 14.68 -18.24 -30.61
CA GLN A 55 14.87 -18.82 -31.95
C GLN A 55 15.30 -20.30 -31.91
N ALA A 56 15.93 -20.74 -30.82
CA ALA A 56 16.27 -22.15 -30.62
C ALA A 56 15.05 -23.03 -30.26
N GLN A 57 13.90 -22.46 -29.92
CA GLN A 57 12.72 -23.23 -29.54
C GLN A 57 12.01 -23.82 -30.77
N PRO A 58 11.61 -25.10 -30.71
CA PRO A 58 10.83 -25.70 -31.79
C PRO A 58 9.44 -25.04 -31.85
N GLY A 59 9.14 -24.40 -32.97
CA GLY A 59 7.85 -23.72 -33.20
C GLY A 59 7.90 -22.20 -33.20
N PHE A 60 9.02 -21.58 -32.78
CA PHE A 60 9.18 -20.12 -32.78
C PHE A 60 8.86 -19.50 -34.15
N ASP A 61 9.51 -19.98 -35.21
CA ASP A 61 9.27 -19.47 -36.58
C ASP A 61 7.84 -19.73 -37.09
N GLN A 62 7.14 -20.72 -36.54
CA GLN A 62 5.75 -20.99 -36.91
C GLN A 62 4.81 -19.98 -36.25
N GLU A 63 5.06 -19.64 -34.98
CA GLU A 63 4.27 -18.65 -34.25
C GLU A 63 4.48 -17.23 -34.77
N VAL A 64 5.72 -16.84 -35.08
CA VAL A 64 6.00 -15.56 -35.74
C VAL A 64 5.20 -15.45 -37.04
N ARG A 65 5.25 -16.48 -37.90
CA ARG A 65 4.46 -16.54 -39.14
C ARG A 65 2.95 -16.60 -38.92
N SER A 66 2.48 -17.00 -37.74
CA SER A 66 1.06 -17.00 -37.38
C SER A 66 0.61 -15.59 -37.03
N CYS A 67 1.42 -14.87 -36.24
CA CYS A 67 1.24 -13.46 -35.93
C CYS A 67 1.26 -12.60 -37.20
N GLU A 68 2.27 -12.76 -38.07
CA GLU A 68 2.39 -12.00 -39.33
C GLU A 68 1.17 -12.15 -40.25
N ARG A 69 0.51 -13.32 -40.23
CA ARG A 69 -0.68 -13.59 -41.05
C ARG A 69 -1.97 -12.99 -40.48
N LYS A 70 -2.03 -12.77 -39.17
CA LYS A 70 -3.21 -12.30 -38.44
C LYS A 70 -2.80 -11.39 -37.28
N PRO A 71 -2.15 -10.24 -37.55
CA PRO A 71 -1.63 -9.37 -36.51
C PRO A 71 -2.72 -8.92 -35.54
N GLU A 72 -3.96 -8.77 -36.00
CA GLU A 72 -5.13 -8.42 -35.19
C GLU A 72 -5.49 -9.43 -34.09
N GLN A 73 -4.96 -10.65 -34.13
CA GLN A 73 -5.16 -11.67 -33.10
C GLN A 73 -4.08 -11.65 -32.00
N TYR A 74 -2.97 -10.95 -32.24
CA TYR A 74 -1.76 -11.01 -31.41
C TYR A 74 -1.37 -9.64 -30.86
N LEU A 75 -1.45 -8.60 -31.69
CA LEU A 75 -1.06 -7.24 -31.35
C LEU A 75 -2.22 -6.50 -30.67
N ALA A 76 -1.86 -5.55 -29.81
CA ALA A 76 -2.83 -4.70 -29.14
C ALA A 76 -3.44 -3.67 -30.13
N PRO A 77 -4.66 -3.15 -29.86
CA PRO A 77 -5.34 -2.24 -30.80
C PRO A 77 -4.58 -0.95 -31.13
N ASP A 78 -3.72 -0.48 -30.23
CA ASP A 78 -2.85 0.69 -30.38
C ASP A 78 -1.63 0.43 -31.27
N GLN A 79 -1.31 -0.84 -31.53
CA GLN A 79 -0.25 -1.29 -32.43
C GLN A 79 -0.76 -1.56 -33.86
N LEU A 80 -2.04 -1.24 -34.12
CA LEU A 80 -2.73 -1.48 -35.39
C LEU A 80 -3.26 -0.17 -36.00
N PRO A 81 -3.35 -0.07 -37.32
CA PRO A 81 -2.87 -1.03 -38.32
C PRO A 81 -1.34 -0.96 -38.46
N VAL A 82 -0.72 -2.10 -38.76
CA VAL A 82 0.72 -2.12 -39.03
C VAL A 82 1.01 -1.43 -40.36
N GLU A 83 1.99 -0.51 -40.38
CA GLU A 83 2.21 0.39 -41.53
C GLU A 83 2.76 -0.36 -42.76
N ASP A 84 3.65 -1.35 -42.54
CA ASP A 84 4.20 -2.20 -43.60
C ASP A 84 4.50 -3.65 -43.14
N GLU A 85 4.83 -4.53 -44.08
CA GLU A 85 5.14 -5.94 -43.79
C GLU A 85 6.43 -6.12 -42.97
N ALA A 86 7.37 -5.18 -43.06
CA ALA A 86 8.65 -5.26 -42.34
C ALA A 86 8.45 -4.96 -40.84
N ASP A 87 7.68 -3.92 -40.54
CA ASP A 87 7.24 -3.53 -39.21
C ASP A 87 6.38 -4.63 -38.57
N ALA A 88 5.50 -5.28 -39.34
CA ALA A 88 4.72 -6.42 -38.85
C ALA A 88 5.61 -7.60 -38.44
N SER A 89 6.63 -7.92 -39.23
CA SER A 89 7.57 -9.00 -38.91
C SER A 89 8.41 -8.66 -37.67
N GLU A 90 8.86 -7.41 -37.54
CA GLU A 90 9.64 -6.95 -36.37
C GLU A 90 8.81 -6.99 -35.09
N GLN A 91 7.60 -6.41 -35.10
CA GLN A 91 6.69 -6.40 -33.96
C GLN A 91 6.28 -7.81 -33.54
N CYS A 92 5.90 -8.67 -34.49
CA CYS A 92 5.57 -10.07 -34.20
C CYS A 92 6.77 -10.83 -33.65
N ARG A 93 7.98 -10.66 -34.22
CA ARG A 93 9.19 -11.31 -33.71
C ARG A 93 9.52 -10.85 -32.29
N ALA A 94 9.37 -9.56 -31.98
CA ALA A 94 9.58 -9.02 -30.65
C ALA A 94 8.57 -9.60 -29.64
N LEU A 95 7.27 -9.58 -29.97
CA LEU A 95 6.20 -10.13 -29.14
C LEU A 95 6.42 -11.61 -28.81
N ILE A 96 6.64 -12.44 -29.84
CA ILE A 96 6.86 -13.88 -29.66
C ILE A 96 8.16 -14.10 -28.86
N THR A 97 9.23 -13.34 -29.12
CA THR A 97 10.46 -13.43 -28.31
C THR A 97 10.18 -13.16 -26.84
N GLN A 98 9.41 -12.11 -26.52
CA GLN A 98 9.00 -11.81 -25.13
C GLN A 98 8.21 -12.97 -24.52
N TRP A 99 7.27 -13.57 -25.26
CA TRP A 99 6.46 -14.69 -24.79
C TRP A 99 7.30 -15.91 -24.38
N TRP A 100 8.25 -16.30 -25.22
CA TRP A 100 9.09 -17.49 -24.99
C TRP A 100 10.18 -17.28 -23.93
N THR A 101 10.65 -16.04 -23.75
CA THR A 101 11.80 -15.74 -22.89
C THR A 101 11.42 -15.10 -21.56
N GLY A 102 10.19 -14.63 -21.44
CA GLY A 102 9.73 -13.91 -20.25
C GLY A 102 10.27 -12.49 -20.16
N LEU A 103 10.67 -11.86 -21.26
CA LEU A 103 11.09 -10.44 -21.29
C LEU A 103 9.89 -9.48 -21.12
N TYR A 104 9.25 -9.53 -19.95
CA TYR A 104 8.06 -8.73 -19.63
C TYR A 104 8.36 -7.48 -18.81
N ARG A 105 9.59 -6.95 -18.87
CA ARG A 105 9.94 -5.78 -18.08
C ARG A 105 9.45 -4.51 -18.76
N GLU A 106 8.49 -3.86 -18.12
CA GLU A 106 8.03 -2.55 -18.54
C GLU A 106 8.96 -1.43 -18.04
N PRO A 107 9.09 -0.33 -18.79
CA PRO A 107 9.76 0.86 -18.32
C PRO A 107 9.11 1.40 -17.04
N LEU A 108 9.86 2.18 -16.27
CA LEU A 108 9.30 2.86 -15.10
C LEU A 108 8.23 3.85 -15.54
N ASP A 109 7.03 3.69 -15.02
CA ASP A 109 5.89 4.58 -15.24
C ASP A 109 5.35 5.02 -13.89
N LEU A 110 5.48 6.32 -13.58
CA LEU A 110 5.08 6.85 -12.28
C LEU A 110 3.56 6.79 -12.07
N GLU A 111 2.76 6.84 -13.12
CA GLU A 111 1.30 6.72 -13.04
C GLU A 111 0.92 5.29 -12.64
N ARG A 112 1.52 4.28 -13.28
CA ARG A 112 1.34 2.88 -12.88
C ARG A 112 1.80 2.62 -11.45
N GLU A 113 2.89 3.26 -11.02
CA GLU A 113 3.38 3.12 -9.64
C GLU A 113 2.46 3.78 -8.59
N LEU A 114 1.62 4.75 -8.98
CA LEU A 114 0.60 5.31 -8.08
C LEU A 114 -0.41 4.23 -7.69
N GLU A 115 -0.83 3.39 -8.62
CA GLU A 115 -1.77 2.29 -8.38
C GLU A 115 -1.08 1.02 -7.84
N GLY A 116 0.20 0.86 -8.11
CA GLY A 116 1.01 -0.27 -7.69
C GLY A 116 1.79 -0.03 -6.39
N SER A 117 3.10 0.19 -6.51
CA SER A 117 4.00 0.15 -5.35
C SER A 117 3.81 1.31 -4.38
N GLY A 118 3.23 2.45 -4.80
CA GLY A 118 2.93 3.58 -3.93
C GLY A 118 1.92 3.24 -2.84
N ILE A 119 0.86 2.52 -3.21
CA ILE A 119 -0.10 1.97 -2.27
C ILE A 119 0.57 0.93 -1.37
N GLY A 120 1.36 0.03 -1.96
CA GLY A 120 2.09 -1.01 -1.23
C GLY A 120 2.97 -0.47 -0.11
N ILE A 121 3.73 0.59 -0.37
CA ILE A 121 4.61 1.20 0.63
C ILE A 121 3.81 1.88 1.74
N ALA A 122 2.74 2.61 1.42
CA ALA A 122 1.87 3.21 2.42
C ALA A 122 1.27 2.15 3.36
N ILE A 123 0.84 1.00 2.82
CA ILE A 123 0.33 -0.14 3.61
C ILE A 123 1.41 -0.74 4.51
N VAL A 124 2.60 -1.01 3.98
CA VAL A 124 3.73 -1.55 4.75
C VAL A 124 4.10 -0.61 5.89
N MET A 125 4.17 0.70 5.60
CA MET A 125 4.45 1.73 6.59
C MET A 125 3.38 1.79 7.68
N ALA A 126 2.10 1.69 7.30
CA ALA A 126 0.99 1.67 8.25
C ALA A 126 1.08 0.44 9.17
N GLY A 127 1.40 -0.74 8.63
CA GLY A 127 1.64 -1.95 9.42
C GLY A 127 2.80 -1.79 10.41
N LEU A 128 3.96 -1.32 9.96
CA LEU A 128 5.12 -1.09 10.82
C LEU A 128 4.84 -0.05 11.90
N MET A 129 4.12 1.02 11.57
CA MET A 129 3.77 2.05 12.54
C MET A 129 2.75 1.57 13.57
N MET A 130 1.80 0.72 13.15
CA MET A 130 0.89 0.03 14.07
C MET A 130 1.66 -0.86 15.06
N LEU A 131 2.61 -1.66 14.57
CA LEU A 131 3.50 -2.45 15.42
C LEU A 131 4.30 -1.57 16.37
N LEU A 132 4.77 -0.41 15.91
CA LEU A 132 5.51 0.54 16.73
C LEU A 132 4.64 1.12 17.85
N GLY A 133 3.42 1.56 17.54
CA GLY A 133 2.47 2.07 18.54
C GLY A 133 2.11 1.03 19.60
N ALA A 134 1.87 -0.21 19.17
CA ALA A 134 1.63 -1.35 20.06
C ALA A 134 2.85 -1.64 20.95
N THR A 135 4.04 -1.75 20.34
CA THR A 135 5.30 -2.03 21.03
C THR A 135 5.66 -0.94 22.05
N PHE A 136 5.47 0.32 21.68
CA PHE A 136 5.82 1.46 22.51
C PHE A 136 5.09 1.45 23.84
N VAL A 137 3.78 1.21 23.82
CA VAL A 137 2.97 1.19 25.04
C VAL A 137 2.97 -0.16 25.72
N GLY A 138 2.98 -1.26 24.96
CA GLY A 138 2.99 -2.59 25.55
C GLY A 138 4.25 -2.88 26.36
N ALA A 139 5.41 -2.35 25.96
CA ALA A 139 6.61 -2.44 26.78
C ALA A 139 6.56 -1.58 28.06
N ASP A 140 5.72 -0.53 28.11
CA ASP A 140 5.47 0.21 29.36
C ASP A 140 4.59 -0.56 30.34
N TRP A 141 3.63 -1.33 29.81
CA TRP A 141 2.83 -2.25 30.62
C TRP A 141 3.67 -3.43 31.12
N ALA A 142 4.43 -4.07 30.24
CA ALA A 142 5.24 -5.24 30.59
C ALA A 142 6.32 -4.95 31.63
N SER A 143 6.88 -3.73 31.64
CA SER A 143 7.90 -3.31 32.61
C SER A 143 7.34 -2.69 33.89
N GLY A 144 6.03 -2.49 34.00
CA GLY A 144 5.42 -1.71 35.10
C GLY A 144 5.71 -0.20 35.04
N SER A 145 6.42 0.28 34.00
CA SER A 145 6.74 1.70 33.83
C SER A 145 5.49 2.58 33.72
N MET A 146 4.37 2.04 33.23
CA MET A 146 3.10 2.77 33.16
C MET A 146 2.59 3.14 34.56
N SER A 147 2.58 2.19 35.49
CA SER A 147 2.15 2.42 36.88
C SER A 147 3.05 3.45 37.56
N ASN A 148 4.38 3.33 37.39
CA ASN A 148 5.33 4.31 37.93
C ASN A 148 5.11 5.72 37.37
N GLN A 149 4.82 5.86 36.07
CA GLN A 149 4.56 7.16 35.45
C GLN A 149 3.32 7.85 36.03
N LEU A 150 2.30 7.08 36.39
CA LEU A 150 1.05 7.59 36.95
C LEU A 150 1.15 7.99 38.43
N LEU A 151 2.19 7.55 39.15
CA LEU A 151 2.50 8.07 40.49
C LEU A 151 2.92 9.54 40.42
N PHE A 152 3.69 9.92 39.39
CA PHE A 152 4.18 11.29 39.21
C PHE A 152 3.22 12.18 38.41
N GLU A 153 2.47 11.60 37.47
CA GLU A 153 1.46 12.32 36.68
C GLU A 153 0.11 11.58 36.76
N PRO A 154 -0.72 11.85 37.78
CA PRO A 154 -1.96 11.10 38.02
C PRO A 154 -3.05 11.39 36.98
N ARG A 155 -2.90 12.44 36.17
CA ARG A 155 -3.89 12.80 35.14
C ARG A 155 -3.72 11.87 33.94
N ARG A 156 -4.35 10.69 34.03
CA ARG A 156 -4.32 9.61 33.02
C ARG A 156 -4.51 10.11 31.59
N LEU A 157 -5.50 10.98 31.35
CA LEU A 157 -5.74 11.54 30.02
C LEU A 157 -4.56 12.32 29.44
N ARG A 158 -3.78 13.02 30.28
CA ARG A 158 -2.58 13.74 29.83
C ARG A 158 -1.47 12.77 29.43
N VAL A 159 -1.30 11.67 30.15
CA VAL A 159 -0.33 10.62 29.80
C VAL A 159 -0.73 9.92 28.51
N TYR A 160 -2.02 9.55 28.38
CA TYR A 160 -2.54 8.96 27.15
C TYR A 160 -2.34 9.89 25.95
N ALA A 161 -2.76 11.15 26.05
CA ALA A 161 -2.62 12.13 24.98
C ALA A 161 -1.15 12.41 24.61
N ALA A 162 -0.24 12.42 25.59
CA ALA A 162 1.19 12.58 25.31
C ALA A 162 1.77 11.38 24.52
N LYS A 163 1.37 10.15 24.87
CA LYS A 163 1.80 8.94 24.16
C LYS A 163 1.19 8.84 22.77
N ALA A 164 -0.12 9.06 22.67
CA ALA A 164 -0.84 9.13 21.40
C ALA A 164 -0.24 10.21 20.50
N GLY A 165 0.00 11.41 21.03
CA GLY A 165 0.66 12.50 20.31
C GLY A 165 2.07 12.15 19.85
N ALA A 166 2.88 11.48 20.67
CA ALA A 166 4.22 11.04 20.27
C ALA A 166 4.17 10.05 19.10
N VAL A 167 3.26 9.07 19.16
CA VAL A 167 3.04 8.10 18.08
C VAL A 167 2.51 8.79 16.81
N VAL A 168 1.48 9.62 16.92
CA VAL A 168 0.87 10.31 15.76
C VAL A 168 1.88 11.23 15.08
N VAL A 169 2.60 12.07 15.83
CA VAL A 169 3.63 12.97 15.27
C VAL A 169 4.75 12.19 14.62
N THR A 170 5.22 11.11 15.26
CA THR A 170 6.27 10.25 14.68
C THR A 170 5.77 9.60 13.38
N GLY A 171 4.55 9.06 13.39
CA GLY A 171 3.96 8.41 12.21
C GLY A 171 3.73 9.38 11.06
N LEU A 172 3.22 10.59 11.32
CA LEU A 172 3.04 11.64 10.31
C LEU A 172 4.39 12.04 9.70
N LEU A 173 5.37 12.40 10.54
CA LEU A 173 6.68 12.85 10.05
C LEU A 173 7.40 11.74 9.28
N LEU A 174 7.35 10.51 9.77
CA LEU A 174 7.99 9.38 9.12
C LEU A 174 7.28 9.01 7.81
N GLY A 175 5.94 8.98 7.79
CA GLY A 175 5.16 8.74 6.58
C GLY A 175 5.39 9.80 5.50
N LEU A 176 5.38 11.08 5.89
CA LEU A 176 5.69 12.19 4.97
C LEU A 176 7.13 12.11 4.45
N ALA A 177 8.10 11.93 5.33
CA ALA A 177 9.52 11.92 4.95
C ALA A 177 9.85 10.73 4.06
N VAL A 178 9.42 9.52 4.43
CA VAL A 178 9.68 8.30 3.66
C VAL A 178 8.91 8.31 2.35
N GLY A 179 7.62 8.68 2.36
CA GLY A 179 6.81 8.76 1.15
C GLY A 179 7.34 9.80 0.15
N ALA A 180 7.68 11.00 0.63
CA ALA A 180 8.26 12.05 -0.21
C ALA A 180 9.64 11.66 -0.75
N LEU A 181 10.51 11.08 0.09
CA LEU A 181 11.84 10.64 -0.35
C LEU A 181 11.74 9.52 -1.38
N TRP A 182 10.81 8.58 -1.18
CA TRP A 182 10.60 7.47 -2.09
C TRP A 182 10.16 7.93 -3.48
N TRP A 183 9.13 8.79 -3.55
CA TRP A 183 8.67 9.39 -4.80
C TRP A 183 9.71 10.29 -5.45
N ALA A 184 10.42 11.12 -4.66
CA ALA A 184 11.50 11.95 -5.19
C ALA A 184 12.64 11.11 -5.79
N ALA A 185 12.96 9.96 -5.18
CA ALA A 185 13.96 9.04 -5.71
C ALA A 185 13.50 8.37 -7.02
N LEU A 186 12.23 7.95 -7.11
CA LEU A 186 11.67 7.43 -8.37
C LEU A 186 11.63 8.49 -9.47
N ALA A 187 11.19 9.70 -9.15
CA ALA A 187 11.23 10.82 -10.09
C ALA A 187 12.67 11.13 -10.55
N GLY A 188 13.65 11.04 -9.65
CA GLY A 188 15.07 11.15 -10.01
C GLY A 188 15.53 10.06 -10.98
N VAL A 189 15.05 8.82 -10.82
CA VAL A 189 15.32 7.71 -11.75
C VAL A 189 14.64 7.93 -13.09
N ALA A 190 13.39 8.39 -13.11
CA ALA A 190 12.65 8.70 -14.34
C ALA A 190 13.37 9.79 -15.15
N ASN A 191 13.77 10.88 -14.49
CA ASN A 191 14.55 11.96 -15.11
C ASN A 191 15.92 11.46 -15.61
N ALA A 192 16.63 10.63 -14.83
CA ALA A 192 17.92 10.08 -15.24
C ALA A 192 17.84 9.08 -16.41
N ARG A 193 16.62 8.60 -16.72
CA ARG A 193 16.33 7.70 -17.83
C ARG A 193 15.58 8.41 -18.97
N ASP A 194 15.44 9.73 -18.91
CA ASP A 194 14.70 10.57 -19.87
C ASP A 194 13.27 10.05 -20.13
N LEU A 195 12.59 9.54 -19.08
CA LEU A 195 11.25 9.00 -19.18
C LEU A 195 10.20 10.11 -19.05
N PRO A 196 9.12 10.07 -19.85
CA PRO A 196 8.04 11.04 -19.74
C PRO A 196 7.35 10.92 -18.38
N ILE A 197 6.96 12.06 -17.82
CA ILE A 197 6.12 12.13 -16.61
C ILE A 197 4.82 12.78 -17.06
N ALA A 198 3.70 12.06 -16.95
CA ALA A 198 2.41 12.57 -17.33
C ALA A 198 2.01 13.81 -16.51
N ASP A 199 1.27 14.73 -17.15
CA ASP A 199 0.78 15.93 -16.50
C ASP A 199 -0.17 15.56 -15.35
N GLY A 200 -0.03 16.24 -14.20
CA GLY A 200 -0.87 15.99 -13.02
C GLY A 200 -0.33 14.95 -12.04
N VAL A 201 0.52 14.01 -12.47
CA VAL A 201 1.10 12.94 -11.62
C VAL A 201 1.76 13.51 -10.36
N SER A 202 2.49 14.61 -10.47
CA SER A 202 3.13 15.25 -9.31
C SER A 202 2.15 15.70 -8.22
N GLY A 203 0.95 16.16 -8.60
CA GLY A 203 -0.11 16.54 -7.68
C GLY A 203 -0.75 15.33 -7.00
N GLU A 204 -0.98 14.27 -7.77
CA GLU A 204 -1.51 13.00 -7.26
C GLU A 204 -0.55 12.33 -6.29
N VAL A 205 0.75 12.29 -6.63
CA VAL A 205 1.84 11.88 -5.75
C VAL A 205 1.81 12.66 -4.43
N GLY A 206 1.69 14.00 -4.50
CA GLY A 206 1.61 14.85 -3.32
C GLY A 206 0.45 14.47 -2.39
N TRP A 207 -0.74 14.28 -2.96
CA TRP A 207 -1.91 13.85 -2.20
C TRP A 207 -1.79 12.43 -1.65
N GLN A 208 -1.24 11.50 -2.44
CA GLN A 208 -1.01 10.12 -2.01
C GLN A 208 -0.05 10.08 -0.81
N VAL A 209 1.02 10.88 -0.83
CA VAL A 209 1.96 10.99 0.31
C VAL A 209 1.26 11.52 1.57
N VAL A 210 0.40 12.53 1.42
CA VAL A 210 -0.36 13.08 2.56
C VAL A 210 -1.35 12.04 3.12
N ARG A 211 -2.17 11.42 2.26
CA ARG A 211 -3.15 10.39 2.68
C ARG A 211 -2.45 9.17 3.29
N GLY A 212 -1.34 8.74 2.69
CA GLY A 212 -0.48 7.69 3.22
C GLY A 212 0.08 8.03 4.59
N ALA A 213 0.61 9.23 4.80
CA ALA A 213 1.12 9.66 6.10
C ALA A 213 0.04 9.72 7.19
N VAL A 214 -1.16 10.18 6.85
CA VAL A 214 -2.33 10.17 7.75
C VAL A 214 -2.71 8.73 8.13
N LEU A 215 -2.72 7.82 7.16
CA LEU A 215 -2.96 6.39 7.40
C LEU A 215 -1.90 5.80 8.33
N VAL A 216 -0.62 6.07 8.09
CA VAL A 216 0.51 5.61 8.92
C VAL A 216 0.35 6.07 10.36
N ALA A 217 0.03 7.35 10.57
CA ALA A 217 -0.21 7.89 11.91
C ALA A 217 -1.45 7.27 12.58
N GLY A 218 -2.54 7.10 11.83
CA GLY A 218 -3.77 6.46 12.30
C GLY A 218 -3.56 4.99 12.69
N ALA A 219 -2.81 4.24 11.89
CA ALA A 219 -2.44 2.85 12.18
C ALA A 219 -1.57 2.74 13.45
N GLY A 220 -0.60 3.65 13.61
CA GLY A 220 0.16 3.77 14.86
C GLY A 220 -0.72 4.01 16.08
N LEU A 221 -1.67 4.93 15.95
CA LEU A 221 -2.64 5.21 17.01
C LEU A 221 -3.54 4.01 17.31
N ALA A 222 -4.00 3.29 16.28
CA ALA A 222 -4.79 2.08 16.43
C ALA A 222 -4.02 0.99 17.19
N GLY A 223 -2.74 0.77 16.85
CA GLY A 223 -1.86 -0.16 17.57
C GLY A 223 -1.70 0.22 19.04
N LEU A 224 -1.42 1.51 19.31
CA LEU A 224 -1.34 2.04 20.67
C LEU A 224 -2.64 1.86 21.45
N ALA A 225 -3.77 2.23 20.85
CA ALA A 225 -5.08 2.22 21.51
C ALA A 225 -5.52 0.79 21.83
N THR A 226 -5.31 -0.13 20.91
CA THR A 226 -5.57 -1.57 21.11
C THR A 226 -4.69 -2.13 22.23
N THR A 227 -3.39 -1.81 22.24
CA THR A 227 -2.51 -2.25 23.32
C THR A 227 -2.85 -1.61 24.66
N MET A 228 -3.29 -0.35 24.71
CA MET A 228 -3.82 0.26 25.94
C MET A 228 -5.08 -0.46 26.45
N LEU A 229 -5.96 -0.88 25.54
CA LEU A 229 -7.22 -1.56 25.88
C LEU A 229 -6.98 -2.94 26.52
N PHE A 230 -6.05 -3.72 25.95
CA PHE A 230 -5.75 -5.08 26.41
C PHE A 230 -4.55 -5.18 27.37
N ARG A 231 -3.75 -4.10 27.49
CA ARG A 231 -2.49 -4.05 28.24
C ARG A 231 -1.48 -5.13 27.81
N SER A 232 -1.55 -5.57 26.55
CA SER A 232 -0.71 -6.64 26.01
C SER A 232 -0.41 -6.42 24.52
N THR A 233 0.87 -6.47 24.16
CA THR A 233 1.31 -6.47 22.75
C THR A 233 0.84 -7.74 22.05
N VAL A 234 0.97 -8.91 22.71
CA VAL A 234 0.58 -10.20 22.14
C VAL A 234 -0.91 -10.24 21.82
N ALA A 235 -1.76 -9.73 22.71
CA ALA A 235 -3.20 -9.64 22.44
C ALA A 235 -3.49 -8.73 21.23
N THR A 236 -2.78 -7.61 21.11
CA THR A 236 -2.92 -6.68 19.98
C THR A 236 -2.53 -7.34 18.66
N LEU A 237 -1.41 -8.06 18.63
CA LEU A 237 -0.94 -8.79 17.45
C LEU A 237 -1.91 -9.90 17.06
N GLY A 238 -2.43 -10.65 18.03
CA GLY A 238 -3.41 -11.72 17.78
C GLY A 238 -4.71 -11.18 17.19
N ILE A 239 -5.21 -10.04 17.70
CA ILE A 239 -6.40 -9.38 17.14
C ILE A 239 -6.13 -8.86 15.74
N LEU A 240 -4.99 -8.19 15.51
CA LEU A 240 -4.62 -7.73 14.18
C LEU A 240 -4.57 -8.89 13.18
N PHE A 241 -3.93 -10.00 13.55
CA PHE A 241 -3.87 -11.20 12.74
C PHE A 241 -5.27 -11.76 12.45
N ALA A 242 -6.14 -11.85 13.47
CA ALA A 242 -7.52 -12.29 13.29
C ALA A 242 -8.31 -11.36 12.35
N VAL A 243 -8.15 -10.04 12.45
CA VAL A 243 -8.85 -9.09 11.57
C VAL A 243 -8.35 -9.19 10.12
N VAL A 244 -7.03 -9.27 9.91
CA VAL A 244 -6.46 -9.33 8.55
C VAL A 244 -6.78 -10.66 7.88
N VAL A 245 -6.61 -11.78 8.60
CA VAL A 245 -6.78 -13.12 8.04
C VAL A 245 -8.25 -13.54 8.07
N ALA A 246 -8.87 -13.58 9.25
CA ALA A 246 -10.23 -14.10 9.38
C ALA A 246 -11.30 -13.06 8.98
N GLY A 247 -11.02 -11.77 9.11
CA GLY A 247 -11.99 -10.71 8.79
C GLY A 247 -12.42 -10.72 7.33
N THR A 248 -11.48 -10.93 6.39
CA THR A 248 -11.79 -10.99 4.95
C THR A 248 -12.70 -12.17 4.63
N PHE A 249 -12.40 -13.36 5.15
CA PHE A 249 -13.24 -14.55 4.96
C PHE A 249 -14.59 -14.43 5.65
N LEU A 250 -14.64 -13.86 6.86
CA LEU A 250 -15.87 -13.72 7.61
C LEU A 250 -16.82 -12.75 6.90
N ILE A 251 -16.31 -11.60 6.44
CA ILE A 251 -17.11 -10.58 5.74
C ILE A 251 -17.67 -11.14 4.43
N ALA A 252 -16.87 -11.90 3.68
CA ALA A 252 -17.30 -12.50 2.41
C ALA A 252 -18.45 -13.52 2.53
N VAL A 253 -18.67 -14.09 3.71
CA VAL A 253 -19.72 -15.12 3.95
C VAL A 253 -21.00 -14.51 4.55
N LEU A 254 -20.98 -13.25 4.94
CA LEU A 254 -22.14 -12.62 5.57
C LEU A 254 -23.20 -12.25 4.51
N PRO A 255 -24.50 -12.53 4.76
CA PRO A 255 -25.56 -12.37 3.78
C PRO A 255 -26.11 -10.92 3.77
N PHE A 256 -25.26 -9.94 3.46
CA PHE A 256 -25.69 -8.55 3.27
C PHE A 256 -25.13 -7.98 1.98
N GLU A 257 -25.83 -7.00 1.39
CA GLU A 257 -25.50 -6.44 0.09
C GLU A 257 -24.09 -5.83 0.05
N SER A 258 -23.33 -6.16 -1.01
CA SER A 258 -21.96 -5.72 -1.26
C SER A 258 -21.02 -5.87 -0.05
N PRO A 259 -20.74 -7.10 0.43
CA PRO A 259 -19.86 -7.31 1.58
C PRO A 259 -18.43 -6.83 1.33
N GLU A 260 -17.99 -6.79 0.08
CA GLU A 260 -16.66 -6.37 -0.36
C GLU A 260 -16.34 -4.95 0.12
N ARG A 261 -17.32 -4.04 0.08
CA ARG A 261 -17.10 -2.63 0.48
C ARG A 261 -16.66 -2.46 1.94
N TRP A 262 -16.89 -3.45 2.79
CA TRP A 262 -16.53 -3.43 4.21
C TRP A 262 -15.20 -4.12 4.49
N MET A 263 -14.54 -4.66 3.47
CA MET A 263 -13.25 -5.29 3.62
C MET A 263 -12.19 -4.24 3.99
N PRO A 264 -11.38 -4.48 5.04
CA PRO A 264 -10.39 -3.51 5.50
C PRO A 264 -9.40 -3.10 4.41
N HIS A 265 -8.93 -4.05 3.60
CA HIS A 265 -7.94 -3.79 2.56
C HIS A 265 -8.48 -2.87 1.45
N LEU A 266 -9.72 -3.07 1.00
CA LEU A 266 -10.35 -2.20 0.00
C LEU A 266 -10.52 -0.76 0.51
N ASN A 267 -10.90 -0.57 1.77
CA ASN A 267 -11.01 0.77 2.35
C ASN A 267 -9.65 1.46 2.50
N VAL A 268 -8.59 0.70 2.78
CA VAL A 268 -7.22 1.27 2.82
C VAL A 268 -6.77 1.72 1.44
N VAL A 269 -6.97 0.88 0.41
CA VAL A 269 -6.65 1.21 -0.99
C VAL A 269 -7.44 2.44 -1.44
N ALA A 270 -8.77 2.44 -1.24
CA ALA A 270 -9.64 3.55 -1.60
C ALA A 270 -9.28 4.87 -0.91
N TRP A 271 -8.77 4.82 0.32
CA TRP A 271 -8.28 6.01 1.00
C TRP A 271 -6.99 6.55 0.36
N ILE A 272 -6.03 5.67 0.04
CA ILE A 272 -4.73 6.10 -0.50
C ILE A 272 -4.88 6.61 -1.94
N ALA A 273 -5.59 5.86 -2.77
CA ALA A 273 -5.72 6.07 -4.22
C ALA A 273 -6.84 7.04 -4.63
N GLU A 274 -7.46 7.76 -3.69
CA GLU A 274 -8.66 8.60 -3.91
C GLU A 274 -9.93 7.83 -4.33
N GLY A 275 -9.87 6.51 -4.40
CA GLY A 275 -11.01 5.63 -4.63
C GLY A 275 -10.52 4.27 -5.08
N THR A 276 -11.41 3.29 -5.15
CA THR A 276 -11.11 2.02 -5.81
C THR A 276 -12.38 1.46 -6.42
N VAL A 277 -12.22 0.70 -7.50
CA VAL A 277 -13.30 -0.11 -8.06
C VAL A 277 -13.31 -1.47 -7.33
N TYR A 278 -14.50 -1.99 -7.06
CA TYR A 278 -14.72 -3.35 -6.58
C TYR A 278 -15.89 -3.97 -7.34
N TYR A 279 -15.93 -5.30 -7.41
CA TYR A 279 -17.01 -6.02 -8.07
C TYR A 279 -18.04 -6.49 -7.04
N SER A 280 -19.33 -6.36 -7.38
CA SER A 280 -20.46 -6.84 -6.57
C SER A 280 -21.43 -7.64 -7.42
N ASP A 281 -21.90 -8.76 -6.87
CA ASP A 281 -22.79 -9.70 -7.56
C ASP A 281 -24.28 -9.28 -7.53
N ASP A 282 -24.67 -8.31 -6.69
CA ASP A 282 -26.07 -8.07 -6.34
C ASP A 282 -26.87 -7.26 -7.37
N ALA A 283 -26.27 -6.21 -7.95
CA ALA A 283 -26.97 -5.30 -8.87
C ALA A 283 -26.01 -4.76 -9.94
N GLN A 284 -26.10 -5.34 -11.14
CA GLN A 284 -25.32 -4.89 -12.29
C GLN A 284 -25.82 -3.54 -12.80
N THR A 285 -24.90 -2.60 -13.04
CA THR A 285 -25.20 -1.38 -13.80
C THR A 285 -25.16 -1.71 -15.29
N CYS A 286 -26.29 -1.60 -15.96
CA CYS A 286 -26.39 -1.84 -17.40
C CYS A 286 -26.34 -0.51 -18.16
N VAL A 287 -25.45 -0.43 -19.15
CA VAL A 287 -25.32 0.69 -20.08
C VAL A 287 -25.47 0.15 -21.50
N ASP A 288 -26.22 0.87 -22.35
CA ASP A 288 -26.28 0.58 -23.78
C ASP A 288 -25.08 1.26 -24.46
N ASP A 289 -24.15 0.46 -24.98
CA ASP A 289 -22.91 0.95 -25.62
C ASP A 289 -23.06 1.17 -27.14
N GLY A 290 -24.29 1.05 -27.67
CA GLY A 290 -24.58 1.10 -29.10
C GLY A 290 -24.38 -0.22 -29.85
N THR A 291 -23.88 -1.26 -29.18
CA THR A 291 -23.81 -2.65 -29.67
C THR A 291 -24.70 -3.61 -28.86
N GLY A 292 -25.10 -3.20 -27.64
CA GLY A 292 -26.08 -3.87 -26.80
C GLY A 292 -26.05 -3.36 -25.37
N MET A 293 -26.90 -3.93 -24.49
CA MET A 293 -26.78 -3.68 -23.06
C MET A 293 -25.59 -4.45 -22.48
N VAL A 294 -24.59 -3.72 -21.98
CA VAL A 294 -23.46 -4.24 -21.22
C VAL A 294 -23.73 -3.98 -19.74
N CYS A 295 -23.85 -5.04 -18.97
CA CYS A 295 -24.09 -4.99 -17.53
C CYS A 295 -22.78 -5.28 -16.78
N SER A 296 -22.31 -4.32 -15.97
CA SER A 296 -21.12 -4.45 -15.13
C SER A 296 -21.48 -4.52 -13.65
N GLY A 297 -20.82 -5.41 -12.90
CA GLY A 297 -20.89 -5.46 -11.44
C GLY A 297 -19.95 -4.47 -10.75
N GLU A 298 -19.24 -3.62 -11.51
CA GLU A 298 -18.29 -2.66 -10.98
C GLU A 298 -18.97 -1.57 -10.15
N ARG A 299 -18.40 -1.32 -8.97
CA ARG A 299 -18.81 -0.29 -8.03
C ARG A 299 -17.60 0.50 -7.59
N VAL A 300 -17.78 1.80 -7.43
CA VAL A 300 -16.72 2.70 -6.95
C VAL A 300 -16.86 2.90 -5.44
N LEU A 301 -15.84 2.54 -4.68
CA LEU A 301 -15.68 2.92 -3.29
C LEU A 301 -14.89 4.24 -3.23
N SER A 302 -15.57 5.32 -2.87
CA SER A 302 -14.94 6.64 -2.76
C SER A 302 -14.01 6.77 -1.56
N ALA A 303 -13.01 7.64 -1.65
CA ALA A 303 -12.14 7.99 -0.52
C ALA A 303 -12.90 8.52 0.70
N GLY A 304 -14.01 9.24 0.49
CA GLY A 304 -14.85 9.75 1.58
C GLY A 304 -15.53 8.62 2.37
N ALA A 305 -16.06 7.61 1.68
CA ALA A 305 -16.64 6.43 2.33
C ALA A 305 -15.57 5.62 3.07
N ALA A 306 -14.41 5.44 2.46
CA ALA A 306 -13.26 4.80 3.08
C ALA A 306 -12.75 5.54 4.32
N ALA A 307 -12.67 6.87 4.27
CA ALA A 307 -12.32 7.70 5.42
C ALA A 307 -13.30 7.53 6.57
N ALA A 308 -14.61 7.55 6.29
CA ALA A 308 -15.64 7.33 7.30
C ALA A 308 -15.51 5.94 7.95
N TYR A 309 -15.27 4.90 7.15
CA TYR A 309 -15.02 3.55 7.63
C TYR A 309 -13.81 3.50 8.57
N LEU A 310 -12.64 3.96 8.11
CA LEU A 310 -11.39 3.90 8.88
C LEU A 310 -11.47 4.74 10.17
N LEU A 311 -12.04 5.95 10.09
CA LEU A 311 -12.23 6.83 11.25
C LEU A 311 -13.23 6.24 12.25
N SER A 312 -14.28 5.57 11.79
CA SER A 312 -15.26 4.94 12.68
C SER A 312 -14.61 3.82 13.51
N ILE A 313 -13.83 2.94 12.88
CA ILE A 313 -13.13 1.85 13.56
C ILE A 313 -12.10 2.43 14.55
N LEU A 314 -11.28 3.37 14.09
CA LEU A 314 -10.28 4.03 14.94
C LEU A 314 -10.94 4.73 16.13
N GLY A 315 -12.03 5.46 15.89
CA GLY A 315 -12.79 6.17 16.90
C GLY A 315 -13.36 5.24 17.96
N VAL A 316 -13.96 4.11 17.57
CA VAL A 316 -14.48 3.10 18.49
C VAL A 316 -13.37 2.51 19.35
N VAL A 317 -12.24 2.13 18.76
CA VAL A 317 -11.10 1.54 19.49
C VAL A 317 -10.48 2.55 20.46
N VAL A 318 -10.27 3.79 20.03
CA VAL A 318 -9.73 4.86 20.89
C VAL A 318 -10.70 5.20 22.02
N ALA A 319 -12.00 5.30 21.75
CA ALA A 319 -13.01 5.56 22.78
C ALA A 319 -13.07 4.43 23.82
N ALA A 320 -13.08 3.18 23.38
CA ALA A 320 -13.04 2.01 24.27
C ALA A 320 -11.74 1.99 25.10
N SER A 321 -10.60 2.26 24.47
CA SER A 321 -9.29 2.35 25.11
C SER A 321 -9.23 3.45 26.17
N LEU A 322 -9.74 4.65 25.88
CA LEU A 322 -9.83 5.75 26.83
C LEU A 322 -10.78 5.44 27.99
N ALA A 323 -11.94 4.86 27.70
CA ALA A 323 -12.93 4.49 28.72
C ALA A 323 -12.34 3.44 29.69
N THR A 324 -11.63 2.44 29.19
CA THR A 324 -10.98 1.44 30.05
C THR A 324 -9.79 2.02 30.79
N PHE A 325 -8.95 2.83 30.14
CA PHE A 325 -7.77 3.43 30.79
C PHE A 325 -8.13 4.40 31.92
N THR A 326 -9.24 5.12 31.79
CA THR A 326 -9.72 6.05 32.82
C THR A 326 -10.43 5.36 33.97
N ARG A 327 -11.14 4.25 33.72
CA ARG A 327 -11.99 3.58 34.72
C ARG A 327 -11.36 2.35 35.38
N ARG A 328 -10.51 1.60 34.68
CA ARG A 328 -9.92 0.37 35.22
C ARG A 328 -8.80 0.69 36.20
N ASP A 329 -8.72 -0.08 37.28
CA ASP A 329 -7.58 -0.04 38.18
C ASP A 329 -6.30 -0.44 37.46
N ILE A 330 -5.21 0.19 37.87
CA ILE A 330 -3.88 -0.03 37.32
C ILE A 330 -3.11 -0.77 38.39
N PRO A 331 -2.65 -2.01 38.10
CA PRO A 331 -1.92 -2.81 39.07
C PRO A 331 -0.56 -2.19 39.41
#